data_AF-A0A8C6UC02-F1
#
_entry.id   AF-A0A8C6UC02-F1
#
_cell.length_a   1.000
_cell.length_b   1.000
_cell.length_c   1.000
_cell.angle_alpha   90.00
_cell.angle_beta   90.00
_cell.angle_gamma   90.00
#
_symmetry.space_group_name_H-M   'P 1'
#
loop_
_entity.id
_entity.type
_entity.pdbx_description
1 polymer ?
#
loop_
_entity_poly.entity_id
_entity_poly.type
_entity_poly.pdbx_seq_one_letter_code
_entity_poly.pdbx_strand_id
1 'polypeptide(L)'
;MANPIRLLILLSDNNSERMDLALVPDTVEELIEQVKEACKLTGGIRLQYKDIDFGGTFVNLSSTSSIKDLTTIKVIPSVPDADIILEFIDSVPTENSSSLSAHTDSSSLSTNTDSDDTIILSRSPSERLRTKPWPKEFNIPTFSFETEGQLEKGNAEYTKNQTRLTPTSKMLSDILERLAETVFSYKAYPNDADLSDVAQALTKKHPCLRQPDSFNESYGWKLRLKNKMCNYRTQLKSHGLASELMVNTLKSKSREDSLPHPAKNNKKARRGEANYYPQPSFETQESLEEERTLLLTEVKKRNNERTIREKMARTFEFRRQEIVDQKPCIENLMERWPALFQVEEVYLSFILIITNHFFPEIIHTQGFANTLKVFIKNYI
;
A
#
# COMPACT_ATOMS: atom_id res chain seq x y z
N MET A 1 0.08 -53.62 -1.22
CA MET A 1 -1.01 -52.64 -1.04
C MET A 1 -0.32 -51.29 -0.88
N ALA A 2 -0.57 -50.34 -1.78
CA ALA A 2 0.04 -49.02 -1.69
C ALA A 2 -0.54 -48.29 -0.48
N ASN A 3 0.30 -47.68 0.36
CA ASN A 3 -0.17 -46.90 1.49
C ASN A 3 -0.86 -45.63 0.98
N PRO A 4 -2.03 -45.26 1.52
CA PRO A 4 -2.71 -44.03 1.12
C PRO A 4 -1.85 -42.82 1.48
N ILE A 5 -1.82 -41.84 0.58
CA ILE A 5 -1.07 -40.59 0.73
C ILE A 5 -1.98 -39.60 1.45
N ARG A 6 -1.57 -39.15 2.63
CA ARG A 6 -2.36 -38.26 3.47
C ARG A 6 -1.92 -36.83 3.22
N LEU A 7 -2.86 -35.95 2.92
CA LEU A 7 -2.62 -34.55 2.62
C LEU A 7 -3.34 -33.68 3.64
N LEU A 8 -2.71 -32.55 3.99
CA LEU A 8 -3.35 -31.48 4.74
C LEU A 8 -3.68 -30.34 3.79
N ILE A 9 -4.97 -30.08 3.58
CA ILE A 9 -5.46 -29.05 2.68
C ILE A 9 -5.79 -27.80 3.50
N LEU A 10 -5.16 -26.67 3.18
CA LEU A 10 -5.42 -25.37 3.79
C LEU A 10 -6.35 -24.57 2.88
N LEU A 11 -7.56 -24.31 3.35
CA LEU A 11 -8.59 -23.55 2.63
C LEU A 11 -8.54 -22.06 2.99
N SER A 12 -8.24 -21.75 4.25
CA SER A 12 -8.04 -20.38 4.77
C SER A 12 -7.14 -20.43 6.01
N ASP A 13 -6.75 -19.27 6.54
CA ASP A 13 -5.82 -19.19 7.68
C ASP A 13 -6.31 -19.92 8.94
N ASN A 14 -7.62 -20.18 9.04
CA ASN A 14 -8.26 -20.89 10.16
C ASN A 14 -9.00 -22.17 9.74
N ASN A 15 -8.94 -22.60 8.47
CA ASN A 15 -9.65 -23.78 7.99
C ASN A 15 -8.70 -24.73 7.24
N SER A 16 -8.57 -25.94 7.77
CA SER A 16 -7.76 -27.01 7.18
C SER A 16 -8.49 -28.34 7.23
N GLU A 17 -8.48 -29.09 6.13
CA GLU A 17 -9.08 -30.40 6.01
C GLU A 17 -8.03 -31.46 5.69
N ARG A 18 -8.27 -32.69 6.17
CA ARG A 18 -7.42 -33.83 5.83
C ARG A 18 -8.04 -34.59 4.65
N MET A 19 -7.24 -34.89 3.64
CA MET A 19 -7.63 -35.67 2.47
C MET A 19 -6.68 -36.86 2.30
N ASP A 20 -7.25 -38.05 2.10
CA ASP A 20 -6.47 -39.28 1.90
C ASP A 20 -6.62 -39.72 0.43
N LEU A 21 -5.50 -39.76 -0.30
CA LEU A 21 -5.42 -40.18 -1.70
C LEU A 21 -5.00 -41.65 -1.81
N ALA A 22 -5.73 -42.43 -2.59
CA ALA A 22 -5.39 -43.82 -2.87
C ALA A 22 -4.15 -43.96 -3.78
N LEU A 23 -4.01 -43.05 -4.75
CA LEU A 23 -2.86 -42.90 -5.63
C LEU A 23 -2.62 -41.41 -5.90
N VAL A 24 -1.38 -41.01 -6.18
CA VAL A 24 -1.11 -39.66 -6.70
C VAL A 24 -1.60 -39.61 -8.15
N PRO A 25 -2.44 -38.63 -8.51
CA PRO A 25 -2.83 -38.39 -9.90
C PRO A 25 -1.62 -38.13 -10.82
N ASP A 26 -1.73 -38.52 -12.09
CA ASP A 26 -0.67 -38.30 -13.09
C ASP A 26 -0.61 -36.83 -13.55
N THR A 27 -1.69 -36.07 -13.33
CA THR A 27 -1.81 -34.65 -13.72
C THR A 27 -2.24 -33.76 -12.55
N VAL A 28 -1.85 -32.47 -12.62
CA VAL A 28 -2.20 -31.49 -11.57
C VAL A 28 -3.68 -31.11 -11.66
N GLU A 29 -4.26 -31.16 -12.85
CA GLU A 29 -5.67 -30.91 -13.13
C GLU A 29 -6.57 -31.94 -12.45
N GLU A 30 -6.22 -33.22 -12.53
CA GLU A 30 -6.95 -34.30 -11.85
C GLU A 30 -6.89 -34.16 -10.32
N LEU A 31 -5.73 -33.75 -9.80
CA LEU A 31 -5.60 -33.43 -8.37
C LEU A 31 -6.46 -32.23 -7.96
N ILE A 32 -6.54 -31.19 -8.80
CA ILE A 32 -7.41 -30.04 -8.57
C ILE A 32 -8.88 -30.46 -8.50
N GLU A 33 -9.33 -31.36 -9.37
CA GLU A 33 -10.70 -31.87 -9.34
C GLU A 33 -10.99 -32.67 -8.06
N GLN A 34 -10.07 -33.55 -7.65
CA GLN A 34 -10.21 -34.31 -6.40
C GLN A 34 -10.24 -33.41 -5.16
N VAL A 35 -9.41 -32.36 -5.12
CA VAL A 35 -9.42 -31.38 -4.03
C VAL A 35 -10.72 -30.57 -4.02
N LYS A 36 -11.25 -30.19 -5.19
CA LYS A 36 -12.55 -29.52 -5.29
C LYS A 36 -13.69 -30.39 -4.78
N GLU A 37 -13.70 -31.66 -5.15
CA GLU A 37 -14.72 -32.62 -4.72
C GLU A 37 -14.66 -32.85 -3.20
N ALA A 38 -13.46 -33.11 -2.67
CA ALA A 38 -13.26 -33.37 -1.25
C ALA A 38 -13.63 -32.16 -0.36
N CYS A 39 -13.20 -30.96 -0.75
CA CYS A 39 -13.42 -29.74 0.02
C CYS A 39 -14.67 -28.94 -0.41
N LYS A 40 -15.51 -29.51 -1.31
CA LYS A 40 -16.74 -28.89 -1.85
C LYS A 40 -16.52 -27.48 -2.40
N LEU A 41 -15.41 -27.28 -3.12
CA LEU A 41 -15.02 -25.97 -3.64
C LEU A 41 -15.64 -25.71 -5.02
N THR A 42 -16.14 -24.49 -5.22
CA THR A 42 -16.68 -24.02 -6.49
C THR A 42 -15.74 -22.99 -7.14
N GLY A 43 -15.63 -23.00 -8.47
CA GLY A 43 -14.80 -22.06 -9.23
C GLY A 43 -13.40 -22.58 -9.61
N GLY A 44 -12.59 -21.73 -10.24
CA GLY A 44 -11.19 -22.04 -10.53
C GLY A 44 -10.38 -22.03 -9.24
N ILE A 45 -9.50 -23.00 -9.03
CA ILE A 45 -8.56 -22.99 -7.90
C ILE A 45 -7.16 -23.30 -8.41
N ARG A 46 -6.16 -22.81 -7.69
CA ARG A 46 -4.75 -23.15 -7.89
C ARG A 46 -4.20 -23.74 -6.59
N LEU A 47 -3.36 -24.75 -6.71
CA LEU A 47 -2.74 -25.42 -5.57
C LEU A 47 -1.30 -24.95 -5.36
N GLN A 48 -0.92 -24.76 -4.11
CA GLN A 48 0.47 -24.59 -3.69
C GLN A 48 0.84 -25.68 -2.70
N TYR A 49 2.06 -26.20 -2.73
CA TYR A 49 2.55 -27.14 -1.72
C TYR A 49 3.58 -26.47 -0.83
N LYS A 50 3.70 -26.94 0.41
CA LYS A 50 4.72 -26.49 1.35
C LYS A 50 6.06 -27.15 1.00
N ASP A 51 6.99 -26.36 0.48
CA ASP A 51 8.31 -26.85 0.06
C ASP A 51 9.31 -26.81 1.23
N ILE A 52 9.89 -27.97 1.56
CA ILE A 52 10.81 -28.13 2.68
C ILE A 52 12.20 -27.55 2.33
N ASP A 53 12.61 -27.64 1.07
CA ASP A 53 13.93 -27.18 0.61
C ASP A 53 14.02 -25.65 0.61
N PHE A 54 12.87 -24.96 0.49
CA PHE A 54 12.73 -23.50 0.63
C PHE A 54 12.23 -23.06 2.02
N GLY A 55 12.57 -23.81 3.07
CA GLY A 55 12.29 -23.40 4.46
C GLY A 55 10.80 -23.41 4.84
N GLY A 56 9.98 -24.21 4.17
CA GLY A 56 8.54 -24.31 4.42
C GLY A 56 7.69 -23.26 3.68
N THR A 57 8.23 -22.64 2.63
CA THR A 57 7.50 -21.66 1.81
C THR A 57 6.48 -22.36 0.91
N PHE A 58 5.32 -21.74 0.69
CA PHE A 58 4.32 -22.26 -0.25
C PHE A 58 4.69 -21.93 -1.70
N VAL A 59 4.86 -22.97 -2.51
CA VAL A 59 5.25 -22.87 -3.93
C VAL A 59 4.14 -23.43 -4.82
N ASN A 60 3.96 -22.85 -6.01
CA ASN A 60 2.95 -23.32 -6.96
C ASN A 60 3.21 -24.78 -7.35
N LEU A 61 2.15 -25.59 -7.33
CA LEU A 61 2.22 -26.97 -7.77
C LEU A 61 2.15 -27.03 -9.30
N SER A 62 3.28 -27.35 -9.93
CA SER A 62 3.38 -27.50 -11.40
C SER A 62 3.54 -28.95 -11.86
N SER A 63 3.76 -29.88 -10.92
CA SER A 63 3.82 -31.31 -11.16
C SER A 63 3.43 -32.08 -9.90
N THR A 64 2.80 -33.24 -10.06
CA THR A 64 2.39 -34.11 -8.95
C THR A 64 3.55 -34.91 -8.35
N SER A 65 4.74 -34.89 -8.97
CA SER A 65 5.96 -35.54 -8.45
C SER A 65 6.45 -34.97 -7.11
N SER A 66 6.05 -33.74 -6.78
CA SER A 66 6.42 -33.07 -5.52
C SER A 66 5.54 -33.49 -4.34
N ILE A 67 4.49 -34.28 -4.58
CA ILE A 67 3.54 -34.70 -3.55
C ILE A 67 4.03 -35.98 -2.87
N LYS A 68 4.24 -35.90 -1.56
CA LYS A 68 4.59 -37.03 -0.70
C LYS A 68 3.53 -37.20 0.41
N ASP A 69 3.60 -38.30 1.14
CA ASP A 69 2.77 -38.47 2.35
C ASP A 69 3.03 -37.32 3.33
N LEU A 70 1.95 -36.79 3.91
CA LEU A 70 1.91 -35.64 4.82
C LEU A 70 2.24 -34.28 4.18
N THR A 71 2.15 -34.16 2.85
CA THR A 71 2.32 -32.85 2.18
C THR A 71 1.19 -31.90 2.55
N THR A 72 1.53 -30.66 2.87
CA THR A 72 0.56 -29.58 3.09
C THR A 72 0.30 -28.84 1.79
N ILE A 73 -0.95 -28.78 1.35
CA ILE A 73 -1.39 -28.11 0.15
C ILE A 73 -2.25 -26.89 0.54
N LYS A 74 -1.89 -25.71 0.07
CA LYS A 74 -2.69 -24.49 0.20
C LYS A 74 -3.52 -24.25 -1.06
N VAL A 75 -4.82 -24.11 -0.88
CA VAL A 75 -5.76 -23.78 -1.96
C VAL A 75 -5.80 -22.26 -2.10
N ILE A 76 -5.56 -21.79 -3.32
CA ILE A 76 -5.75 -20.39 -3.70
C ILE A 76 -6.93 -20.33 -4.65
N PRO A 77 -8.03 -19.64 -4.28
CA PRO A 77 -9.12 -19.36 -5.21
C PRO A 77 -8.58 -18.61 -6.42
N SER A 78 -8.77 -19.15 -7.61
CA SER A 78 -8.55 -18.44 -8.86
C SER A 78 -9.81 -17.63 -9.13
N VAL A 79 -9.82 -16.39 -8.65
CA VAL A 79 -10.93 -15.46 -8.86
C VAL A 79 -10.99 -15.14 -10.36
N PRO A 80 -12.10 -15.39 -11.09
CA PRO A 80 -12.36 -14.65 -12.32
C PRO A 80 -12.62 -13.20 -11.91
N ASP A 81 -11.87 -12.25 -12.47
CA ASP A 81 -11.93 -10.82 -12.14
C ASP A 81 -13.38 -10.29 -12.01
N ALA A 82 -13.88 -10.08 -10.78
CA ALA A 82 -14.81 -9.01 -10.36
C ALA A 82 -15.27 -9.15 -8.89
N ASP A 83 -15.54 -7.98 -8.28
CA ASP A 83 -16.37 -7.69 -7.10
C ASP A 83 -15.76 -7.75 -5.69
N ILE A 84 -14.87 -6.80 -5.40
CA ILE A 84 -14.87 -6.14 -4.08
C ILE A 84 -15.94 -5.04 -4.14
N ILE A 85 -17.16 -5.32 -3.69
CA ILE A 85 -18.15 -4.30 -3.38
C ILE A 85 -17.70 -3.62 -2.07
N LEU A 86 -17.09 -2.45 -2.19
CA LEU A 86 -17.03 -1.47 -1.10
C LEU A 86 -18.30 -0.63 -1.18
N GLU A 87 -19.29 -0.94 -0.33
CA GLU A 87 -20.42 -0.04 -0.07
C GLU A 87 -19.89 1.25 0.58
N PHE A 88 -19.80 2.33 -0.21
CA PHE A 88 -19.66 3.68 0.30
C PHE A 88 -21.07 4.21 0.56
N ILE A 89 -21.42 4.37 1.83
CA ILE A 89 -22.66 5.03 2.25
C ILE A 89 -22.51 6.51 1.90
N ASP A 90 -23.28 6.95 0.91
CA ASP A 90 -23.47 8.36 0.58
C ASP A 90 -24.52 8.94 1.53
N SER A 91 -24.14 9.92 2.34
CA SER A 91 -25.07 10.72 3.13
C SER A 91 -24.47 12.11 3.33
N VAL A 92 -24.81 13.01 2.42
CA VAL A 92 -24.68 14.47 2.58
C VAL A 92 -26.07 15.02 2.90
N PRO A 93 -26.26 15.78 3.98
CA PRO A 93 -27.40 16.67 4.11
C PRO A 93 -27.08 18.01 3.44
N THR A 94 -27.94 18.35 2.49
CA THR A 94 -28.18 19.67 1.90
C THR A 94 -28.48 20.72 2.96
N GLU A 95 -27.80 21.87 2.94
CA GLU A 95 -28.39 23.17 3.28
C GLU A 95 -27.82 24.30 2.40
N ASN A 96 -28.69 24.77 1.49
CA ASN A 96 -29.04 26.16 1.17
C ASN A 96 -28.05 27.28 1.54
N SER A 97 -27.59 28.06 0.53
CA SER A 97 -27.94 29.49 0.39
C SER A 97 -27.29 30.16 -0.85
N SER A 98 -28.17 30.50 -1.81
CA SER A 98 -28.40 31.85 -2.38
C SER A 98 -27.32 32.63 -3.16
N SER A 99 -27.63 32.84 -4.45
CA SER A 99 -27.59 34.11 -5.26
C SER A 99 -26.28 34.93 -5.34
N LEU A 100 -25.82 35.45 -6.48
CA LEU A 100 -26.55 36.22 -7.51
C LEU A 100 -25.70 36.37 -8.80
N SER A 101 -26.39 36.65 -9.90
CA SER A 101 -25.99 37.00 -11.28
C SER A 101 -25.11 38.29 -11.38
N ALA A 102 -24.63 38.84 -12.50
CA ALA A 102 -24.84 38.72 -13.94
C ALA A 102 -23.67 39.40 -14.70
N HIS A 103 -23.43 38.95 -15.93
CA HIS A 103 -22.94 39.63 -17.16
C HIS A 103 -22.61 41.14 -17.14
N THR A 104 -21.55 41.59 -17.83
CA THR A 104 -21.51 42.00 -19.27
C THR A 104 -20.29 42.89 -19.55
N ASP A 105 -19.76 42.77 -20.77
CA ASP A 105 -18.66 43.53 -21.40
C ASP A 105 -18.78 45.05 -21.35
N SER A 106 -17.64 45.76 -21.37
CA SER A 106 -17.33 46.78 -22.41
C SER A 106 -15.98 47.45 -22.16
N SER A 107 -15.21 47.57 -23.23
CA SER A 107 -13.96 48.30 -23.37
C SER A 107 -14.15 49.82 -23.42
N SER A 108 -13.26 50.58 -22.77
CA SER A 108 -12.86 51.91 -23.26
C SER A 108 -11.47 52.31 -22.75
N LEU A 109 -10.64 52.76 -23.69
CA LEU A 109 -9.39 53.47 -23.44
C LEU A 109 -9.70 54.85 -22.83
N SER A 110 -8.91 55.25 -21.83
CA SER A 110 -8.33 56.59 -21.81
C SER A 110 -7.15 56.63 -20.83
N THR A 111 -6.02 57.02 -21.41
CA THR A 111 -4.73 57.34 -20.81
C THR A 111 -4.82 58.34 -19.67
N ASN A 112 -4.14 58.07 -18.56
CA ASN A 112 -3.43 59.09 -17.80
C ASN A 112 -2.13 58.49 -17.28
N THR A 113 -1.05 59.15 -17.67
CA THR A 113 0.33 58.97 -17.26
C THR A 113 0.49 59.33 -15.79
N ASP A 114 0.92 58.38 -14.96
CA ASP A 114 1.96 58.69 -13.98
C ASP A 114 2.76 57.43 -13.66
N SER A 115 4.05 57.67 -13.46
CA SER A 115 5.14 56.72 -13.39
C SER A 115 5.05 55.83 -12.15
N ASP A 116 4.96 54.52 -12.33
CA ASP A 116 5.53 53.55 -11.41
C ASP A 116 6.03 52.34 -12.20
N ASP A 117 7.35 52.24 -12.35
CA ASP A 117 8.07 51.11 -12.92
C ASP A 117 7.83 49.86 -12.05
N THR A 118 6.70 49.18 -12.26
CA THR A 118 6.62 47.77 -11.92
C THR A 118 7.46 47.02 -12.95
N ILE A 119 8.70 46.73 -12.56
CA ILE A 119 9.58 45.79 -13.25
C ILE A 119 8.76 44.55 -13.55
N ILE A 120 8.34 44.39 -14.81
CA ILE A 120 7.90 43.11 -15.34
C ILE A 120 9.14 42.23 -15.24
N LEU A 121 9.26 41.51 -14.12
CA LEU A 121 10.29 40.49 -13.95
C LEU A 121 10.15 39.59 -15.17
N SER A 122 11.14 39.69 -16.06
CA SER A 122 11.25 38.92 -17.27
C SER A 122 11.12 37.45 -16.88
N ARG A 123 9.95 36.89 -17.21
CA ARG A 123 9.56 35.54 -16.78
C ARG A 123 10.60 34.55 -17.29
N SER A 124 11.37 34.00 -16.35
CA SER A 124 12.49 33.11 -16.63
C SER A 124 12.03 31.97 -17.56
N PRO A 125 12.80 31.57 -18.58
CA PRO A 125 12.43 30.51 -19.53
C PRO A 125 12.02 29.20 -18.84
N SER A 126 12.51 28.97 -17.61
CA SER A 126 12.19 27.82 -16.76
C SER A 126 10.73 27.78 -16.26
N GLU A 127 9.98 28.87 -16.34
CA GLU A 127 8.55 28.90 -15.94
C GLU A 127 7.59 28.54 -17.09
N ARG A 128 8.08 28.27 -18.30
CA ARG A 128 7.24 28.05 -19.49
C ARG A 128 6.84 26.60 -19.75
N LEU A 129 6.98 25.69 -18.80
CA LEU A 129 6.78 24.26 -19.10
C LEU A 129 5.32 23.87 -19.33
N ARG A 130 4.33 24.63 -18.84
CA ARG A 130 2.90 24.26 -18.91
C ARG A 130 2.02 25.39 -19.39
N THR A 131 2.10 25.68 -20.69
CA THR A 131 1.26 26.67 -21.38
C THR A 131 0.15 26.06 -22.22
N LYS A 132 0.10 24.73 -22.35
CA LYS A 132 -0.86 24.05 -23.23
C LYS A 132 -2.12 23.64 -22.45
N PRO A 133 -3.32 24.01 -22.91
CA PRO A 133 -4.57 23.49 -22.35
C PRO A 133 -4.66 21.98 -22.60
N TRP A 134 -5.45 21.27 -21.78
CA TRP A 134 -5.73 19.85 -22.01
C TRP A 134 -6.36 19.67 -23.40
N PRO A 135 -5.85 18.75 -24.24
CA PRO A 135 -6.35 18.59 -25.59
C PRO A 135 -7.71 17.90 -25.58
N LYS A 136 -8.56 18.20 -26.57
CA LYS A 136 -9.84 17.49 -26.78
C LYS A 136 -9.62 16.03 -27.16
N GLU A 137 -8.57 15.76 -27.92
CA GLU A 137 -8.09 14.40 -28.22
C GLU A 137 -6.61 14.33 -27.88
N PHE A 138 -6.25 13.38 -27.01
CA PHE A 138 -4.86 13.20 -26.60
C PHE A 138 -4.06 12.51 -27.72
N ASN A 139 -3.02 13.18 -28.22
CA ASN A 139 -2.14 12.62 -29.23
C ASN A 139 -1.05 11.75 -28.59
N ILE A 140 -0.98 10.49 -28.99
CA ILE A 140 0.03 9.56 -28.47
C ILE A 140 1.40 9.90 -29.08
N PRO A 141 2.42 10.19 -28.24
CA PRO A 141 3.77 10.51 -28.70
C PRO A 141 4.38 9.32 -29.46
N THR A 142 5.47 9.59 -30.18
CA THR A 142 6.29 8.52 -30.75
C THR A 142 7.11 7.86 -29.65
N PHE A 143 7.12 6.53 -29.66
CA PHE A 143 7.93 5.71 -28.77
C PHE A 143 9.32 5.46 -29.39
N SER A 144 10.16 4.70 -28.70
CA SER A 144 11.44 4.26 -29.28
C SER A 144 11.22 3.43 -30.55
N PHE A 145 12.21 3.42 -31.45
CA PHE A 145 12.15 2.68 -32.70
C PHE A 145 11.76 1.20 -32.51
N GLU A 146 12.32 0.56 -31.48
CA GLU A 146 12.03 -0.83 -31.16
C GLU A 146 10.58 -1.03 -30.68
N THR A 147 10.09 -0.16 -29.79
CA THR A 147 8.71 -0.20 -29.29
C THR A 147 7.71 0.04 -30.42
N GLU A 148 7.93 1.03 -31.28
CA GLU A 148 7.05 1.31 -32.43
C GLU A 148 6.98 0.11 -33.38
N GLY A 149 8.13 -0.51 -33.71
CA GLY A 149 8.15 -1.70 -34.55
C GLY A 149 7.40 -2.89 -33.95
N GLN A 150 7.49 -3.10 -32.62
CA GLN A 150 6.73 -4.13 -31.93
C GLN A 150 5.22 -3.82 -31.91
N LEU A 151 4.85 -2.55 -31.72
CA LEU A 151 3.45 -2.10 -31.74
C LEU A 151 2.83 -2.22 -33.13
N GLU A 152 3.57 -1.89 -34.18
CA GLU A 152 3.12 -2.03 -35.56
C GLU A 152 2.88 -3.50 -35.92
N LYS A 153 3.85 -4.36 -35.61
CA LYS A 153 3.70 -5.81 -35.77
C LYS A 153 2.52 -6.36 -34.98
N GLY A 154 2.40 -5.99 -33.70
CA GLY A 154 1.30 -6.41 -32.84
C GLY A 154 -0.06 -5.93 -33.33
N ASN A 155 -0.15 -4.70 -33.84
CA ASN A 155 -1.38 -4.17 -34.44
C ASN A 155 -1.76 -4.95 -35.71
N ALA A 156 -0.80 -5.29 -36.56
CA ALA A 156 -1.05 -6.11 -37.75
C ALA A 156 -1.58 -7.52 -37.39
N GLU A 157 -0.98 -8.16 -36.38
CA GLU A 157 -1.45 -9.45 -35.85
C GLU A 157 -2.85 -9.35 -35.21
N TYR A 158 -3.13 -8.25 -34.52
CA TYR A 158 -4.45 -7.96 -33.95
C TYR A 158 -5.51 -7.80 -35.06
N THR A 159 -5.22 -7.09 -36.14
CA THR A 159 -6.16 -6.95 -37.26
C THR A 159 -6.42 -8.29 -37.95
N LYS A 160 -5.41 -9.16 -38.03
CA LYS A 160 -5.53 -10.46 -38.72
C LYS A 160 -6.29 -11.50 -37.90
N ASN A 161 -5.92 -11.66 -36.62
CA ASN A 161 -6.34 -12.79 -35.79
C ASN A 161 -6.94 -12.36 -34.45
N GLN A 162 -7.13 -11.05 -34.20
CA GLN A 162 -7.48 -10.48 -32.88
C GLN A 162 -6.51 -10.88 -31.76
N THR A 163 -5.28 -11.24 -32.14
CA THR A 163 -4.22 -11.61 -31.20
C THR A 163 -3.68 -10.35 -30.53
N ARG A 164 -3.69 -10.35 -29.20
CA ARG A 164 -3.24 -9.21 -28.38
C ARG A 164 -1.76 -9.34 -28.07
N LEU A 165 -1.06 -8.22 -28.02
CA LEU A 165 0.35 -8.15 -27.67
C LEU A 165 0.49 -8.00 -26.16
N THR A 166 1.28 -8.88 -25.53
CA THR A 166 1.68 -8.70 -24.13
C THR A 166 2.97 -7.87 -24.10
N PRO A 167 2.96 -6.63 -23.58
CA PRO A 167 4.15 -5.78 -23.58
C PRO A 167 5.26 -6.34 -22.70
N THR A 168 6.48 -6.35 -23.23
CA THR A 168 7.68 -6.66 -22.41
C THR A 168 7.94 -5.55 -21.39
N SER A 169 8.71 -5.84 -20.33
CA SER A 169 9.04 -4.84 -19.30
C SER A 169 9.72 -3.59 -19.89
N LYS A 170 10.61 -3.77 -20.86
CA LYS A 170 11.32 -2.68 -21.56
C LYS A 170 10.34 -1.80 -22.35
N MET A 171 9.51 -2.43 -23.17
CA MET A 171 8.48 -1.76 -23.99
C MET A 171 7.49 -1.00 -23.11
N LEU A 172 7.03 -1.63 -22.02
CA LEU A 172 6.12 -1.00 -21.06
C LEU A 172 6.74 0.25 -20.43
N SER A 173 8.01 0.18 -20.03
CA SER A 173 8.71 1.34 -19.45
C SER A 173 8.79 2.49 -20.44
N ASP A 174 9.18 2.22 -21.69
CA ASP A 174 9.31 3.24 -22.75
C ASP A 174 7.96 3.93 -23.05
N ILE A 175 6.89 3.14 -23.21
CA ILE A 175 5.53 3.69 -23.41
C ILE A 175 5.14 4.61 -22.25
N LEU A 176 5.31 4.14 -21.01
CA LEU A 176 4.91 4.90 -19.82
C LEU A 176 5.78 6.14 -19.61
N GLU A 177 7.08 6.11 -19.93
CA GLU A 177 7.99 7.26 -19.87
C GLU A 177 7.52 8.38 -20.80
N ARG A 178 7.34 8.05 -22.09
CA ARG A 178 6.94 9.01 -23.13
C ARG A 178 5.57 9.60 -22.88
N LEU A 179 4.62 8.78 -22.41
CA LEU A 179 3.30 9.26 -22.02
C LEU A 179 3.38 10.18 -20.80
N ALA A 180 4.18 9.86 -19.78
CA ALA A 180 4.33 10.70 -18.61
C ALA A 180 4.95 12.06 -18.94
N GLU A 181 5.98 12.11 -19.78
CA GLU A 181 6.56 13.35 -20.30
C GLU A 181 5.52 14.22 -21.02
N THR A 182 4.74 13.60 -21.90
CA THR A 182 3.72 14.29 -22.71
C THR A 182 2.58 14.80 -21.83
N VAL A 183 2.05 13.98 -20.92
CA VAL A 183 1.00 14.36 -19.96
C VAL A 183 1.48 15.51 -19.07
N PHE A 184 2.72 15.43 -18.58
CA PHE A 184 3.31 16.46 -17.72
C PHE A 184 3.41 17.82 -18.42
N SER A 185 3.63 17.85 -19.73
CA SER A 185 3.63 19.09 -20.53
C SER A 185 2.29 19.85 -20.52
N TYR A 186 1.19 19.14 -20.23
CA TYR A 186 -0.14 19.73 -20.04
C TYR A 186 -0.44 19.97 -18.56
N LYS A 187 -0.35 18.91 -17.74
CA LYS A 187 -0.73 18.92 -16.32
C LYS A 187 0.27 18.15 -15.48
N ALA A 188 0.77 18.80 -14.43
CA ALA A 188 1.61 18.14 -13.44
C ALA A 188 0.83 17.13 -12.58
N TYR A 189 -0.44 17.43 -12.29
CA TYR A 189 -1.35 16.58 -11.51
C TYR A 189 -2.59 16.25 -12.36
N PRO A 190 -2.48 15.30 -13.31
CA PRO A 190 -3.65 14.86 -14.06
C PRO A 190 -4.65 14.18 -13.12
N ASN A 191 -5.94 14.43 -13.34
CA ASN A 191 -7.02 13.77 -12.62
C ASN A 191 -7.35 12.40 -13.25
N ASP A 192 -8.33 11.67 -12.71
CA ASP A 192 -8.66 10.33 -13.21
C ASP A 192 -9.24 10.35 -14.63
N ALA A 193 -10.00 11.40 -15.00
CA ALA A 193 -10.54 11.57 -16.34
C ALA A 193 -9.42 11.82 -17.36
N ASP A 194 -8.49 12.71 -17.05
CA ASP A 194 -7.29 12.98 -17.85
C ASP A 194 -6.51 11.68 -18.14
N LEU A 195 -6.33 10.83 -17.13
CA LEU A 195 -5.63 9.55 -17.29
C LEU A 195 -6.43 8.53 -18.10
N SER A 196 -7.77 8.56 -17.99
CA SER A 196 -8.66 7.74 -18.80
C SER A 196 -8.58 8.14 -20.27
N ASP A 197 -8.57 9.43 -20.59
CA ASP A 197 -8.44 9.93 -21.96
C ASP A 197 -7.15 9.45 -22.62
N VAL A 198 -6.03 9.52 -21.89
CA VAL A 198 -4.71 9.05 -22.36
C VAL A 198 -4.74 7.55 -22.61
N ALA A 199 -5.32 6.78 -21.69
CA ALA A 199 -5.40 5.33 -21.80
C ALA A 199 -6.27 4.91 -23.01
N GLN A 200 -7.42 5.59 -23.20
CA GLN A 200 -8.30 5.35 -24.35
C GLN A 200 -7.61 5.71 -25.67
N ALA A 201 -6.93 6.86 -25.73
CA ALA A 201 -6.16 7.26 -26.91
C ALA A 201 -5.06 6.23 -27.24
N LEU A 202 -4.40 5.65 -26.23
CA LEU A 202 -3.36 4.65 -26.41
C LEU A 202 -3.94 3.37 -27.03
N THR A 203 -5.03 2.83 -26.47
CA THR A 203 -5.68 1.61 -26.97
C THR A 203 -6.45 1.82 -28.27
N LYS A 204 -6.82 3.07 -28.59
CA LYS A 204 -7.39 3.46 -29.89
C LYS A 204 -6.32 3.45 -30.97
N LYS A 205 -5.14 4.02 -30.71
CA LYS A 205 -4.00 4.02 -31.65
C LYS A 205 -3.34 2.63 -31.78
N HIS A 206 -3.26 1.89 -30.67
CA HIS A 206 -2.67 0.55 -30.63
C HIS A 206 -3.66 -0.48 -30.06
N PRO A 207 -4.61 -0.99 -30.88
CA PRO A 207 -5.58 -1.99 -30.46
C PRO A 207 -4.96 -3.27 -29.89
N CYS A 208 -3.74 -3.62 -30.30
CA CYS A 208 -3.02 -4.78 -29.76
C CYS A 208 -2.76 -4.72 -28.25
N LEU A 209 -2.85 -3.53 -27.63
CA LEU A 209 -2.63 -3.32 -26.19
C LEU A 209 -3.90 -3.41 -25.33
N ARG A 210 -5.07 -3.65 -25.92
CA ARG A 210 -6.36 -3.74 -25.19
C ARG A 210 -6.34 -4.93 -24.22
N GLN A 211 -6.93 -4.77 -23.03
CA GLN A 211 -7.05 -5.86 -22.06
C GLN A 211 -8.28 -6.74 -22.30
N PRO A 212 -8.18 -8.08 -22.18
CA PRO A 212 -9.21 -9.02 -22.64
C PRO A 212 -10.54 -8.96 -21.88
N ASP A 213 -10.54 -8.61 -20.59
CA ASP A 213 -11.70 -8.89 -19.72
C ASP A 213 -12.15 -7.72 -18.85
N SER A 214 -12.00 -6.48 -19.32
CA SER A 214 -12.51 -5.32 -18.58
C SER A 214 -13.70 -4.69 -19.30
N PHE A 215 -14.74 -4.32 -18.53
CA PHE A 215 -15.77 -3.36 -18.93
C PHE A 215 -15.19 -2.08 -19.58
N ASN A 216 -13.91 -1.78 -19.29
CA ASN A 216 -13.13 -0.77 -19.98
C ASN A 216 -11.75 -1.32 -20.40
N GLU A 217 -11.59 -1.65 -21.68
CA GLU A 217 -10.37 -2.22 -22.30
C GLU A 217 -9.08 -1.41 -22.06
N SER A 218 -9.20 -0.15 -21.60
CA SER A 218 -8.10 0.78 -21.30
C SER A 218 -7.83 0.99 -19.81
N TYR A 219 -8.65 0.43 -18.91
CA TYR A 219 -8.59 0.71 -17.47
C TYR A 219 -7.25 0.31 -16.83
N GLY A 220 -6.67 -0.84 -17.20
CA GLY A 220 -5.36 -1.23 -16.68
C GLY A 220 -4.24 -0.26 -17.08
N TRP A 221 -4.34 0.35 -18.25
CA TRP A 221 -3.41 1.41 -18.67
C TRP A 221 -3.58 2.67 -17.84
N LYS A 222 -4.81 3.06 -17.50
CA LYS A 222 -5.09 4.17 -16.56
C LYS A 222 -4.39 3.96 -15.22
N LEU A 223 -4.49 2.75 -14.63
CA LEU A 223 -3.86 2.45 -13.34
C LEU A 223 -2.34 2.48 -13.41
N ARG A 224 -1.75 1.96 -14.49
CA ARG A 224 -0.29 2.04 -14.75
C ARG A 224 0.17 3.48 -14.90
N LEU A 225 -0.58 4.30 -15.62
CA LEU A 225 -0.30 5.74 -15.79
C LEU A 225 -0.41 6.50 -14.47
N LYS A 226 -1.42 6.21 -13.64
CA LYS A 226 -1.57 6.80 -12.31
C LYS A 226 -0.31 6.57 -11.46
N ASN A 227 0.16 5.32 -11.42
CA ASN A 227 1.39 4.96 -10.71
C ASN A 227 2.63 5.63 -11.34
N LYS A 228 2.75 5.61 -12.67
CA LYS A 228 3.86 6.27 -13.38
C LYS A 228 3.90 7.77 -13.10
N MET A 229 2.77 8.47 -13.13
CA MET A 229 2.69 9.91 -12.85
C MET A 229 3.08 10.25 -11.40
N CYS A 230 2.77 9.39 -10.43
CA CYS A 230 3.28 9.53 -9.05
C CYS A 230 4.80 9.43 -8.99
N ASN A 231 5.37 8.43 -9.67
CA ASN A 231 6.82 8.21 -9.70
C ASN A 231 7.55 9.31 -10.48
N TYR A 232 7.02 9.70 -11.63
CA TYR A 232 7.58 10.73 -12.50
C TYR A 232 7.66 12.10 -11.78
N ARG A 233 6.59 12.52 -11.09
CA ARG A 233 6.63 13.70 -10.23
C ARG A 233 7.68 13.59 -9.13
N THR A 234 7.83 12.40 -8.54
CA THR A 234 8.84 12.17 -7.48
C THR A 234 10.26 12.30 -8.03
N GLN A 235 10.51 11.78 -9.23
CA GLN A 235 11.77 11.91 -9.95
C GLN A 235 12.06 13.38 -10.31
N LEU A 236 11.11 14.10 -10.91
CA LEU A 236 11.26 15.52 -11.24
C LEU A 236 11.55 16.39 -10.00
N LYS A 237 10.88 16.10 -8.88
CA LYS A 237 11.18 16.74 -7.58
C LYS A 237 12.60 16.43 -7.12
N SER A 238 13.08 15.22 -7.32
CA SER A 238 14.43 14.83 -6.88
C SER A 238 15.54 15.52 -7.68
N HIS A 239 15.29 15.83 -8.96
CA HIS A 239 16.24 16.52 -9.84
C HIS A 239 16.08 18.05 -9.86
N GLY A 240 15.08 18.60 -9.15
CA GLY A 240 14.83 20.04 -9.13
C GLY A 240 14.31 20.62 -10.46
N LEU A 241 13.76 19.77 -11.35
CA LEU A 241 13.37 20.16 -12.71
C LEU A 241 11.99 20.85 -12.80
N ALA A 242 11.24 20.93 -11.69
CA ALA A 242 9.91 21.55 -11.66
C ALA A 242 9.67 22.31 -10.35
N SER A 243 9.85 23.64 -10.39
CA SER A 243 9.71 24.54 -9.23
C SER A 243 8.33 24.45 -8.56
N GLU A 244 7.27 24.32 -9.34
CA GLU A 244 5.89 24.11 -8.87
C GLU A 244 5.69 22.84 -8.02
N LEU A 245 6.49 21.79 -8.27
CA LEU A 245 6.43 20.56 -7.48
C LEU A 245 7.22 20.69 -6.17
N MET A 246 8.11 21.68 -6.09
CA MET A 246 8.97 21.93 -4.93
C MET A 246 8.29 22.71 -3.82
N VAL A 247 7.18 23.43 -4.11
CA VAL A 247 6.44 24.27 -3.14
C VAL A 247 6.06 23.50 -1.86
N ASN A 248 5.74 22.21 -1.99
CA ASN A 248 5.35 21.35 -0.86
C ASN A 248 6.46 20.39 -0.39
N THR A 249 7.70 20.57 -0.86
CA THR A 249 8.78 19.61 -0.57
C THR A 249 9.51 19.98 0.72
N LEU A 250 9.46 19.08 1.71
CA LEU A 250 10.09 19.19 3.04
C LEU A 250 11.61 19.46 3.07
N LYS A 251 12.28 19.47 1.91
CA LYS A 251 13.72 19.73 1.78
C LYS A 251 14.08 21.22 1.78
N SER A 252 13.13 22.15 1.63
CA SER A 252 13.43 23.60 1.65
C SER A 252 13.53 24.20 3.05
N LYS A 253 13.55 23.39 4.12
CA LYS A 253 13.74 23.91 5.48
C LYS A 253 15.21 24.35 5.65
N SER A 254 15.52 25.59 5.28
CA SER A 254 16.65 26.26 5.91
C SER A 254 16.37 26.30 7.41
N ARG A 255 17.41 26.13 8.23
CA ARG A 255 17.31 26.18 9.70
C ARG A 255 16.83 27.55 10.20
N GLU A 256 16.80 28.53 9.30
CA GLU A 256 16.63 29.97 9.54
C GLU A 256 15.25 30.51 9.12
N ASP A 257 14.35 29.68 8.57
CA ASP A 257 13.02 30.15 8.18
C ASP A 257 12.07 30.26 9.39
N SER A 258 11.67 31.51 9.67
CA SER A 258 10.81 31.96 10.78
C SER A 258 9.33 31.60 10.64
N LEU A 259 8.91 30.91 9.57
CA LEU A 259 7.51 30.56 9.35
C LEU A 259 7.17 29.14 9.87
N PRO A 260 6.07 28.97 10.63
CA PRO A 260 5.65 27.67 11.12
C PRO A 260 5.06 26.83 9.97
N HIS A 261 5.86 25.91 9.43
CA HIS A 261 5.35 24.90 8.51
C HIS A 261 4.65 23.79 9.29
N PRO A 262 3.36 23.45 9.00
CA PRO A 262 2.62 22.42 9.73
C PRO A 262 3.26 21.02 9.66
N ALA A 263 4.14 20.78 8.68
CA ALA A 263 4.91 19.55 8.55
C ALA A 263 6.34 19.63 9.13
N LYS A 264 6.66 20.62 9.99
CA LYS A 264 7.99 20.80 10.57
C LYS A 264 8.42 19.59 11.41
N ASN A 265 7.47 18.97 12.11
CA ASN A 265 7.71 17.90 13.10
C ASN A 265 7.18 16.51 12.71
N ASN A 266 6.49 16.39 11.57
CA ASN A 266 5.99 15.08 11.10
C ASN A 266 7.13 14.33 10.40
N LYS A 267 7.81 13.45 11.14
CA LYS A 267 8.72 12.47 10.55
C LYS A 267 7.91 11.53 9.65
N LYS A 268 8.43 11.24 8.46
CA LYS A 268 7.88 10.12 7.68
C LYS A 268 8.15 8.84 8.47
N ALA A 269 7.11 8.03 8.70
CA ALA A 269 7.30 6.69 9.26
C ALA A 269 8.32 5.95 8.39
N ARG A 270 9.36 5.37 9.01
CA ARG A 270 10.26 4.48 8.27
C ARG A 270 9.52 3.19 7.95
N ARG A 271 9.94 2.51 6.90
CA ARG A 271 9.36 1.21 6.51
C ARG A 271 9.53 0.23 7.70
N GLY A 272 8.41 -0.21 8.28
CA GLY A 272 8.39 -1.08 9.46
C GLY A 272 8.29 -0.36 10.81
N GLU A 273 8.32 0.98 10.87
CA GLU A 273 8.07 1.73 12.11
C GLU A 273 6.57 2.01 12.26
N ALA A 274 5.91 1.12 12.99
CA ALA A 274 4.53 1.20 13.40
C ALA A 274 4.39 1.91 14.75
N ASN A 275 4.00 3.18 14.77
CA ASN A 275 3.74 3.90 16.01
C ASN A 275 2.30 3.63 16.48
N TYR A 276 2.03 2.42 16.98
CA TYR A 276 0.75 2.13 17.61
C TYR A 276 0.54 3.06 18.82
N TYR A 277 -0.44 3.95 18.72
CA TYR A 277 -0.86 4.85 19.79
C TYR A 277 -2.31 4.50 20.15
N PRO A 278 -2.55 3.90 21.33
CA PRO A 278 -3.88 3.45 21.73
C PRO A 278 -4.83 4.63 21.89
N GLN A 279 -6.06 4.46 21.41
CA GLN A 279 -7.16 5.39 21.66
C GLN A 279 -7.54 5.33 23.14
N PRO A 280 -7.94 6.45 23.77
CA PRO A 280 -8.33 6.45 25.17
C PRO A 280 -9.53 5.52 25.42
N SER A 281 -9.34 4.52 26.29
CA SER A 281 -10.43 3.72 26.87
C SER A 281 -11.44 4.60 27.60
N PHE A 282 -12.65 4.07 27.80
CA PHE A 282 -13.70 4.68 28.63
C PHE A 282 -13.37 4.67 30.14
N GLU A 283 -12.27 4.04 30.54
CA GLU A 283 -11.80 4.02 31.93
C GLU A 283 -11.24 5.38 32.37
N THR A 284 -11.58 5.79 33.58
CA THR A 284 -11.06 7.05 34.14
C THR A 284 -9.59 6.90 34.51
N GLN A 285 -8.84 7.99 34.35
CA GLN A 285 -7.41 8.04 34.70
C GLN A 285 -7.15 7.66 36.17
N GLU A 286 -8.09 7.96 37.07
CA GLU A 286 -8.01 7.58 38.49
C GLU A 286 -8.09 6.05 38.69
N SER A 287 -8.97 5.37 37.96
CA SER A 287 -9.11 3.90 38.01
C SER A 287 -7.84 3.20 37.49
N LEU A 288 -7.24 3.74 36.43
CA LEU A 288 -6.01 3.20 35.84
C LEU A 288 -4.79 3.42 36.76
N GLU A 289 -4.72 4.56 37.44
CA GLU A 289 -3.69 4.82 38.44
C GLU A 289 -3.86 3.91 39.67
N GLU A 290 -5.10 3.64 40.11
CA GLU A 290 -5.38 2.65 41.15
C GLU A 290 -4.90 1.24 40.75
N GLU A 291 -5.24 0.80 39.54
CA GLU A 291 -4.74 -0.48 39.00
C GLU A 291 -3.20 -0.55 38.98
N ARG A 292 -2.53 0.55 38.64
CA ARG A 292 -1.07 0.68 38.67
C ARG A 292 -0.52 0.61 40.11
N THR A 293 -1.15 1.24 41.10
CA THR A 293 -0.71 1.11 42.50
C THR A 293 -0.83 -0.33 43.00
N LEU A 294 -1.88 -1.04 42.62
CA LEU A 294 -2.04 -2.46 42.93
C LEU A 294 -0.92 -3.30 42.30
N LEU A 295 -0.55 -3.00 41.04
CA LEU A 295 0.54 -3.66 40.33
C LEU A 295 1.87 -3.60 41.12
N LEU A 296 2.18 -2.47 41.76
CA LEU A 296 3.39 -2.32 42.60
C LEU A 296 3.42 -3.29 43.77
N THR A 297 2.26 -3.63 44.32
CA THR A 297 2.13 -4.60 45.41
C THR A 297 2.16 -6.05 44.90
N GLU A 298 1.53 -6.31 43.74
CA GLU A 298 1.47 -7.64 43.13
C GLU A 298 2.84 -8.14 42.68
N VAL A 299 3.67 -7.26 42.12
CA VAL A 299 5.05 -7.59 41.69
C VAL A 299 5.95 -8.08 42.84
N LYS A 300 5.65 -7.69 44.08
CA LYS A 300 6.43 -8.10 45.26
C LYS A 300 6.02 -9.47 45.81
N LYS A 301 4.87 -10.02 45.38
CA LYS A 301 4.33 -11.29 45.86
C LYS A 301 4.93 -12.46 45.07
N ARG A 302 5.19 -13.58 45.74
CA ARG A 302 5.67 -14.82 45.08
C ARG A 302 4.52 -15.47 44.31
N ASN A 303 4.81 -16.00 43.12
CA ASN A 303 3.88 -16.75 42.25
C ASN A 303 2.64 -15.99 41.75
N ASN A 304 2.74 -14.66 41.55
CA ASN A 304 1.62 -13.82 41.12
C ASN A 304 1.63 -13.44 39.62
N GLU A 305 2.35 -14.21 38.81
CA GLU A 305 2.56 -13.94 37.37
C GLU A 305 1.26 -13.75 36.60
N ARG A 306 0.23 -14.55 36.88
CA ARG A 306 -1.07 -14.44 36.20
C ARG A 306 -1.76 -13.10 36.50
N THR A 307 -1.76 -12.67 37.75
CA THR A 307 -2.39 -11.41 38.17
C THR A 307 -1.63 -10.21 37.64
N ILE A 308 -0.29 -10.29 37.62
CA ILE A 308 0.56 -9.26 37.02
C ILE A 308 0.22 -9.11 35.53
N ARG A 309 0.12 -10.23 34.80
CA ARG A 309 -0.23 -10.24 33.37
C ARG A 309 -1.58 -9.60 33.08
N GLU A 310 -2.61 -9.99 33.84
CA GLU A 310 -3.97 -9.45 33.67
C GLU A 310 -3.99 -7.93 33.91
N LYS A 311 -3.28 -7.44 34.93
CA LYS A 311 -3.14 -6.01 35.20
C LYS A 311 -2.28 -5.27 34.19
N MET A 312 -1.19 -5.88 33.70
CA MET A 312 -0.31 -5.31 32.67
C MET A 312 -1.02 -5.15 31.32
N ALA A 313 -1.96 -6.05 31.02
CA ALA A 313 -2.83 -5.97 29.85
C ALA A 313 -3.87 -4.84 29.96
N ARG A 314 -4.56 -4.72 31.11
CA ARG A 314 -5.52 -3.63 31.36
C ARG A 314 -4.87 -2.25 31.30
N THR A 315 -3.71 -2.12 31.93
CA THR A 315 -2.98 -0.85 31.99
C THR A 315 -2.17 -0.53 30.73
N PHE A 316 -2.22 -1.37 29.69
CA PHE A 316 -1.36 -1.21 28.52
C PHE A 316 -1.56 0.13 27.81
N GLU A 317 -2.81 0.54 27.61
CA GLU A 317 -3.12 1.77 26.87
C GLU A 317 -2.60 3.00 27.62
N PHE A 318 -2.95 3.08 28.90
CA PHE A 318 -2.51 4.14 29.81
C PHE A 318 -0.98 4.24 29.90
N ARG A 319 -0.32 3.11 30.13
CA ARG A 319 1.15 3.02 30.17
C ARG A 319 1.77 3.47 28.85
N ARG A 320 1.21 3.08 27.70
CA ARG A 320 1.77 3.44 26.39
C ARG A 320 1.63 4.93 26.10
N GLN A 321 0.51 5.55 26.46
CA GLN A 321 0.32 6.99 26.35
C GLN A 321 1.35 7.73 27.22
N GLU A 322 1.52 7.29 28.48
CA GLU A 322 2.52 7.85 29.39
C GLU A 322 3.95 7.81 28.80
N ILE A 323 4.36 6.65 28.28
CA ILE A 323 5.70 6.47 27.67
C ILE A 323 5.89 7.34 26.42
N VAL A 324 4.90 7.38 25.52
CA VAL A 324 5.01 8.11 24.24
C VAL A 324 4.98 9.63 24.46
N ASP A 325 4.11 10.10 25.35
CA ASP A 325 3.89 11.53 25.56
C ASP A 325 4.92 12.15 26.51
N GLN A 326 5.18 11.49 27.64
CA GLN A 326 6.03 12.04 28.70
C GLN A 326 7.51 11.70 28.50
N LYS A 327 7.81 10.62 27.75
CA LYS A 327 9.19 10.14 27.48
C LYS A 327 10.03 10.09 28.77
N PRO A 328 9.56 9.38 29.81
CA PRO A 328 10.24 9.32 31.08
C PRO A 328 11.63 8.69 30.92
N CYS A 329 12.59 9.05 31.78
CA CYS A 329 13.85 8.33 31.84
C CYS A 329 13.62 6.89 32.33
N ILE A 330 14.57 6.00 32.04
CA ILE A 330 14.49 4.58 32.40
C ILE A 330 14.30 4.40 33.91
N GLU A 331 14.96 5.23 34.74
CA GLU A 331 14.84 5.19 36.20
C GLU A 331 13.40 5.45 36.66
N ASN A 332 12.79 6.55 36.20
CA ASN A 332 11.40 6.87 36.50
C ASN A 332 10.44 5.79 35.98
N LEU A 333 10.74 5.19 34.82
CA LEU A 333 9.91 4.14 34.25
C LEU A 333 9.99 2.83 35.04
N MET A 334 11.17 2.47 35.56
CA MET A 334 11.36 1.31 36.42
C MET A 334 10.60 1.47 37.75
N GLU A 335 10.64 2.66 38.34
CA GLU A 335 9.88 2.97 39.55
C GLU A 335 8.36 2.95 39.29
N ARG A 336 7.94 3.45 38.13
CA ARG A 336 6.53 3.61 37.80
C ARG A 336 5.87 2.31 37.35
N TRP A 337 6.58 1.52 36.55
CA TRP A 337 6.13 0.27 35.92
C TRP A 337 7.16 -0.87 36.09
N PRO A 338 7.42 -1.36 37.31
CA PRO A 338 8.46 -2.37 37.55
C PRO A 338 8.18 -3.70 36.85
N ALA A 339 6.91 -4.06 36.64
CA ALA A 339 6.53 -5.25 35.88
C ALA A 339 6.96 -5.19 34.41
N LEU A 340 7.14 -3.99 33.83
CA LEU A 340 7.61 -3.83 32.45
C LEU A 340 9.05 -4.33 32.27
N PHE A 341 9.80 -4.55 33.35
CA PHE A 341 11.16 -5.07 33.31
C PHE A 341 11.24 -6.58 33.60
N GLN A 342 10.08 -7.25 33.71
CA GLN A 342 9.99 -8.72 33.69
C GLN A 342 9.96 -9.21 32.24
N VAL A 343 10.75 -10.24 31.93
CA VAL A 343 11.00 -10.69 30.54
C VAL A 343 9.69 -11.07 29.83
N GLU A 344 8.78 -11.72 30.56
CA GLU A 344 7.47 -12.17 30.08
C GLU A 344 6.58 -10.99 29.69
N GLU A 345 6.56 -9.92 30.50
CA GLU A 345 5.74 -8.74 30.26
C GLU A 345 6.31 -7.81 29.19
N VAL A 346 7.64 -7.77 29.03
CA VAL A 346 8.27 -7.12 27.88
C VAL A 346 7.86 -7.83 26.59
N TYR A 347 7.91 -9.16 26.59
CA TYR A 347 7.54 -9.96 25.43
C TYR A 347 6.06 -9.76 25.06
N LEU A 348 5.16 -9.79 26.05
CA LEU A 348 3.73 -9.56 25.81
C LEU A 348 3.43 -8.14 25.36
N SER A 349 4.08 -7.13 25.94
CA SER A 349 3.93 -5.74 25.50
C SER A 349 4.44 -5.57 24.06
N PHE A 350 5.58 -6.19 23.72
CA PHE A 350 6.12 -6.19 22.37
C PHE A 350 5.18 -6.86 21.37
N ILE A 351 4.67 -8.05 21.72
CA ILE A 351 3.64 -8.73 20.93
C ILE A 351 2.45 -7.82 20.76
N LEU A 352 1.86 -7.26 21.81
CA LEU A 352 0.63 -6.46 21.69
C LEU A 352 0.81 -5.24 20.76
N ILE A 353 1.99 -4.63 20.78
CA ILE A 353 2.36 -3.51 19.90
C ILE A 353 2.49 -3.97 18.45
N ILE A 354 3.04 -5.17 18.23
CA ILE A 354 3.18 -5.76 16.91
C ILE A 354 1.88 -6.37 16.43
N THR A 355 1.11 -7.09 17.23
CA THR A 355 -0.11 -7.83 16.85
C THR A 355 -1.32 -6.92 16.67
N ASN A 356 -1.42 -5.85 17.45
CA ASN A 356 -2.34 -4.75 17.11
C ASN A 356 -1.90 -3.98 15.85
N HIS A 357 -0.79 -4.37 15.22
CA HIS A 357 -0.32 -3.83 13.95
C HIS A 357 -0.09 -4.88 12.83
N PHE A 358 0.11 -6.16 13.13
CA PHE A 358 0.56 -7.22 12.23
C PHE A 358 0.15 -8.60 12.77
N PHE A 359 -0.61 -9.36 11.97
CA PHE A 359 -0.92 -10.77 12.19
C PHE A 359 0.35 -11.66 12.34
N PRO A 360 0.25 -12.85 12.96
CA PRO A 360 1.34 -13.52 13.67
C PRO A 360 2.06 -14.56 12.80
N GLU A 361 3.28 -14.27 12.31
CA GLU A 361 4.11 -15.33 11.71
C GLU A 361 5.63 -15.22 11.96
N ILE A 362 6.10 -14.29 12.79
CA ILE A 362 7.55 -14.08 12.98
C ILE A 362 7.93 -14.10 14.44
N ILE A 363 7.89 -15.27 15.09
CA ILE A 363 8.68 -15.47 16.30
C ILE A 363 9.23 -16.90 16.36
N HIS A 364 10.37 -17.13 15.70
CA HIS A 364 11.32 -18.16 16.15
C HIS A 364 12.71 -17.54 16.33
N THR A 365 13.09 -17.46 17.60
CA THR A 365 14.43 -17.54 18.21
C THR A 365 15.65 -17.39 17.28
N GLN A 366 16.32 -16.23 17.36
CA GLN A 366 17.78 -16.08 17.56
C GLN A 366 18.22 -14.59 17.71
N GLY A 367 17.35 -13.61 17.43
CA GLY A 367 17.68 -12.17 17.49
C GLY A 367 17.25 -11.42 18.76
N PHE A 368 16.68 -12.11 19.75
CA PHE A 368 15.89 -11.51 20.84
C PHE A 368 16.63 -10.41 21.61
N ALA A 369 17.89 -10.61 22.00
CA ALA A 369 18.62 -9.63 22.81
C ALA A 369 18.91 -8.30 22.08
N ASN A 370 19.15 -8.35 20.77
CA ASN A 370 19.41 -7.15 19.96
C ASN A 370 18.10 -6.44 19.60
N THR A 371 17.05 -7.20 19.30
CA THR A 371 15.71 -6.63 19.02
C THR A 371 15.09 -6.01 20.27
N LEU A 372 15.28 -6.62 21.45
CA LEU A 372 14.84 -6.05 22.73
C LEU A 372 15.59 -4.75 23.06
N LYS A 373 16.91 -4.70 22.84
CA LYS A 373 17.70 -3.47 23.02
C LYS A 373 17.29 -2.35 22.07
N VAL A 374 17.02 -2.68 20.81
CA VAL A 374 16.52 -1.71 19.82
C VAL A 374 15.09 -1.28 20.15
N PHE A 375 14.25 -2.18 20.64
CA PHE A 375 12.89 -1.88 21.06
C PHE A 375 12.87 -0.98 22.29
N ILE A 376 13.59 -1.34 23.35
CA ILE A 376 13.76 -0.52 24.56
C ILE A 376 14.37 0.83 24.22
N LYS A 377 15.26 0.93 23.22
CA LYS A 377 15.87 2.21 22.84
C LYS A 377 14.93 3.13 22.05
N ASN A 378 13.92 2.60 21.37
CA ASN A 378 13.10 3.36 20.44
C ASN A 378 11.62 3.48 20.86
N TYR A 379 11.13 2.63 21.77
CA TYR A 379 9.70 2.49 22.08
C TYR A 379 9.37 2.43 23.58
N ILE A 380 10.38 2.33 24.44
CA ILE A 380 10.32 2.48 25.89
C ILE A 380 11.24 3.65 26.24
#